data_AF-A0A5C1QPR0-F1
#
_entry.id   AF-A0A5C1QPR0-F1
#
_cell.length_a   1.000
_cell.length_b   1.000
_cell.length_c   1.000
_cell.angle_alpha   90.00
_cell.angle_beta   90.00
_cell.angle_gamma   90.00
#
_symmetry.space_group_name_H-M   'P 1'
#
loop_
_entity.id
_entity.type
_entity.pdbx_description
1 polymer ?
#
loop_
_entity_poly.entity_id
_entity_poly.type
_entity_poly.pdbx_seq_one_letter_code
_entity_poly.pdbx_strand_id
1 'polypeptide(L)' 'MKERFNDLSVDELIAKKDDLSKKLQKMRFDMVLGHVENRMDKRNLRRSIARLNTMINEFDLGIRKV' A
#
# COMPACT_ATOMS: atom_id res chain seq x y z
N MET A 1 7.16 -11.05 2.40
CA MET A 1 7.20 -11.35 0.94
C MET A 1 7.21 -10.02 0.19
N LYS A 2 8.17 -9.76 -0.71
CA LYS A 2 8.26 -8.50 -1.48
C LYS A 2 7.20 -8.54 -2.58
N GLU A 3 6.04 -7.93 -2.38
CA GLU A 3 5.16 -7.62 -3.52
C GLU A 3 5.95 -6.76 -4.51
N ARG A 4 6.13 -7.32 -5.71
CA ARG A 4 6.74 -6.64 -6.86
C ARG A 4 5.59 -5.92 -7.55
N PHE A 5 5.60 -4.60 -7.51
CA PHE A 5 4.63 -3.75 -8.20
C PHE A 5 5.22 -3.20 -9.52
N ASN A 6 6.24 -3.86 -10.06
CA ASN A 6 7.03 -3.32 -11.16
C ASN A 6 6.31 -3.35 -12.52
N ASP A 7 5.27 -4.16 -12.65
CA ASP A 7 4.62 -4.46 -13.93
C ASP A 7 3.19 -3.88 -14.03
N LEU A 8 2.74 -3.08 -13.04
CA LEU A 8 1.39 -2.52 -13.00
C LEU A 8 1.33 -1.13 -13.67
N SER A 9 0.21 -0.86 -14.34
CA SER A 9 -0.10 0.48 -14.87
C SER A 9 -0.35 1.48 -13.74
N VAL A 10 -0.19 2.78 -14.02
CA VAL A 10 -0.41 3.87 -13.05
C VAL A 10 -1.80 3.78 -12.41
N ASP A 11 -2.82 3.48 -13.21
CA ASP A 11 -4.21 3.34 -12.72
C ASP A 11 -4.37 2.14 -11.78
N GLU A 12 -3.69 1.03 -12.05
CA GLU A 12 -3.73 -0.15 -11.19
C GLU A 12 -2.96 0.07 -9.88
N LEU A 13 -1.88 0.88 -9.91
CA LEU A 13 -1.17 1.29 -8.70
C LEU A 13 -2.05 2.15 -7.79
N ILE A 14 -2.84 3.04 -8.37
CA ILE A 14 -3.81 3.87 -7.64
C ILE A 14 -4.91 3.00 -7.03
N ALA A 15 -5.52 2.10 -7.82
CA ALA A 15 -6.54 1.19 -7.33
C ALA A 15 -6.02 0.33 -6.15
N LYS A 16 -4.81 -0.22 -6.29
CA LYS A 16 -4.20 -1.05 -5.26
C LYS A 16 -3.84 -0.27 -3.99
N LYS A 17 -3.45 1.01 -4.12
CA LYS A 17 -3.23 1.92 -2.99
C LYS A 17 -4.52 2.13 -2.21
N ASP A 18 -5.64 2.34 -2.89
CA ASP A 18 -6.93 2.58 -2.24
C ASP A 18 -7.41 1.34 -1.47
N ASP A 19 -7.26 0.15 -2.05
CA ASP A 19 -7.59 -1.11 -1.38
C ASP A 19 -6.74 -1.34 -0.13
N LEU A 20 -5.43 -1.12 -0.22
CA LEU A 20 -4.54 -1.23 0.94
C LEU A 20 -4.86 -0.18 2.02
N SER A 21 -5.30 1.02 1.62
CA SER A 21 -5.70 2.08 2.56
C SER A 21 -6.99 1.73 3.30
N LYS A 22 -7.97 1.14 2.61
CA LYS A 22 -9.19 0.59 3.24
C LYS A 22 -8.85 -0.55 4.21
N LYS A 23 -7.94 -1.45 3.82
CA LYS A 23 -7.46 -2.53 4.70
C LYS A 23 -6.77 -1.98 5.96
N LEU A 24 -6.00 -0.89 5.82
CA LEU A 24 -5.37 -0.22 6.97
C LEU A 24 -6.41 0.43 7.88
N GLN A 25 -7.46 1.03 7.32
CA GLN A 25 -8.58 1.55 8.11
C GLN A 25 -9.26 0.45 8.92
N LYS A 26 -9.60 -0.67 8.28
CA LYS A 26 -10.21 -1.83 8.96
C LYS A 26 -9.33 -2.33 10.12
N MET A 27 -8.04 -2.58 9.86
CA MET A 27 -7.08 -2.98 10.91
C MET A 27 -6.95 -1.96 12.05
N ARG A 28 -7.15 -0.66 11.80
CA ARG A 28 -7.17 0.35 12.87
C ARG A 28 -8.43 0.23 13.73
N PHE A 29 -9.59 -0.02 13.12
CA PHE A 29 -10.83 -0.26 13.87
C PHE A 29 -10.74 -1.53 14.71
N ASP A 30 -10.25 -2.63 14.14
CA ASP A 30 -10.09 -3.91 14.84
C ASP A 30 -9.13 -3.79 16.04
N MET A 31 -8.08 -2.96 15.91
CA MET A 31 -7.15 -2.65 17.00
C MET A 31 -7.80 -1.87 18.16
N VAL A 32 -8.74 -0.98 17.87
CA VAL A 32 -9.51 -0.26 18.91
C VAL A 32 -10.48 -1.19 19.61
N LEU A 33 -11.05 -2.16 18.88
CA LEU A 33 -11.95 -3.18 19.42
C LEU A 33 -11.24 -4.25 20.28
N GLY A 34 -9.91 -4.24 20.36
CA GLY A 34 -9.14 -5.15 21.21
C GLY A 34 -8.79 -6.49 20.55
N HIS A 35 -9.13 -6.69 19.28
CA HIS A 35 -8.63 -7.82 18.50
C HIS A 35 -7.22 -7.47 17.99
N VAL A 36 -6.21 -7.79 18.79
CA VAL A 36 -4.80 -7.59 18.39
C VAL A 36 -4.42 -8.67 17.38
N GLU A 37 -4.74 -8.45 16.11
CA GLU A 37 -4.56 -9.47 15.07
C GLU A 37 -3.08 -9.71 14.72
N ASN A 38 -2.28 -8.67 14.49
CA ASN A 38 -0.81 -8.77 14.34
C ASN A 38 -0.14 -7.39 14.10
N ARG A 39 0.77 -6.97 14.97
CA ARG A 39 1.50 -5.68 14.82
C ARG A 39 2.39 -5.65 13.57
N MET A 40 2.88 -6.80 13.16
CA MET A 40 3.75 -6.94 11.98
C MET A 40 3.00 -6.67 10.67
N ASP A 41 1.73 -7.07 10.58
CA ASP A 41 0.95 -6.86 9.37
C ASP A 41 0.64 -5.39 9.15
N LYS A 42 0.31 -4.64 10.20
CA LYS A 42 0.19 -3.18 10.15
C LYS A 42 1.47 -2.52 9.62
N ARG A 43 2.63 -2.97 10.09
CA ARG A 43 3.95 -2.46 9.66
C ARG A 43 4.20 -2.77 8.18
N ASN A 44 3.88 -3.98 7.74
CA ASN A 44 4.03 -4.41 6.34
C ASN A 44 3.08 -3.64 5.41
N LEU A 45 1.82 -3.47 5.82
CA LEU A 45 0.80 -2.73 5.06
C LEU A 45 1.20 -1.27 4.85
N ARG A 46 1.67 -0.58 5.91
CA ARG A 46 2.20 0.80 5.81
C ARG A 46 3.37 0.90 4.82
N ARG A 47 4.28 -0.08 4.82
CA ARG A 47 5.40 -0.12 3.87
C ARG A 47 4.96 -0.37 2.43
N SER A 48 3.94 -1.20 2.22
CA SER A 48 3.40 -1.42 0.87
C SER A 48 2.75 -0.15 0.32
N ILE A 49 1.97 0.57 1.13
CA ILE A 49 1.38 1.87 0.73
C ILE A 49 2.49 2.89 0.41
N ALA A 50 3.52 3.00 1.25
CA ALA A 50 4.63 3.92 1.02
C ALA A 50 5.34 3.62 -0.32
N ARG A 51 5.61 2.34 -0.61
CA ARG A 51 6.22 1.91 -1.88
C ARG A 51 5.35 2.25 -3.10
N LEU A 52 4.04 2.04 -3.01
CA LEU A 52 3.11 2.43 -4.08
C LEU A 52 3.12 3.94 -4.31
N ASN A 53 3.08 4.75 -3.25
CA ASN A 53 3.15 6.21 -3.38
C ASN A 53 4.48 6.66 -4.02
N THR A 54 5.61 6.03 -3.66
CA THR A 54 6.90 6.32 -4.29
C THR A 54 6.87 5.99 -5.78
N MET A 55 6.33 4.83 -6.17
CA MET A 55 6.22 4.47 -7.59
C MET A 55 5.31 5.43 -8.36
N ILE A 56 4.14 5.79 -7.82
CA ILE A 56 3.23 6.77 -8.44
C ILE A 56 3.96 8.11 -8.65
N ASN A 57 4.73 8.56 -7.65
CA ASN A 57 5.51 9.79 -7.74
C ASN A 57 6.67 9.68 -8.75
N GLU A 58 7.31 8.52 -8.88
CA GLU A 58 8.32 8.27 -9.92
C GLU A 58 7.74 8.32 -11.34
N PHE A 59 6.50 7.85 -11.54
CA PHE A 59 5.79 7.99 -12.81
C PHE A 59 5.41 9.45 -13.09
N ASP A 60 4.91 10.18 -12.09
CA ASP A 60 4.55 11.61 -12.21
C ASP A 60 5.77 12.49 -12.54
N LEU A 61 6.91 12.20 -11.91
CA LEU A 61 8.19 12.86 -12.20
C LEU A 61 8.83 12.42 -13.53
N GLY A 62 8.28 11.42 -14.22
CA GLY A 62 8.82 10.88 -15.47
C GLY A 62 10.15 10.13 -15.32
N ILE A 63 10.52 9.76 -14.09
CA ILE A 63 11.75 8.99 -13.77
C ILE A 63 11.56 7.52 -14.19
N ARG A 64 10.35 6.98 -13.99
CA ARG A 64 9.92 5.72 -14.59
C ARG A 64 9.18 6.02 -15.89
N LYS A 65 9.78 5.65 -17.01
CA LYS A 65 9.07 5.53 -18.28
C LYS A 65 8.60 4.09 -18.44
N VAL A 66 7.31 3.92 -18.72
CA VAL A 66 6.73 2.68 -19.25
C VAL A 66 7.27 2.46 -20.65
#